data_AF-A0A8H3B753-F1
#
_entry.id   AF-A0A8H3B753-F1
#
_cell.length_a   1.000
_cell.length_b   1.000
_cell.length_c   1.000
_cell.angle_alpha   90.00
_cell.angle_beta   90.00
_cell.angle_gamma   90.00
#
_symmetry.space_group_name_H-M   'P 1'
#
loop_
_entity.id
_entity.type
_entity.pdbx_description
1 polymer ?
#
loop_
_entity_poly.entity_id
_entity_poly.type
_entity_poly.pdbx_seq_one_letter_code
_entity_poly.pdbx_strand_id
1 'polypeptide(L)'
;MTQPVENPGAPGGSGPADVVIDLKYGGVSNGKTGWQVNDSQYKPPGLPTLLRILSNNASTNSDFARSENTIVLPFNKVIELQIHGSSNGFFHPWHLHGHAFDIVENGGPVNYVNPPRKDVVPVGGNTARIRFRTDNPGPWFLHCHIDWHLEVGLAVVFAEAPNEQRTGPLAIQPSPGWSELCPKYAALPPALQ
;
A
#
# COMPACT_ATOMS: atom_id res chain seq x y z
N MET A 1 4.59 19.30 14.11
CA MET A 1 4.50 18.43 12.91
C MET A 1 5.36 19.06 11.84
N THR A 2 6.30 18.32 11.26
CA THR A 2 7.28 18.84 10.30
C THR A 2 6.64 19.02 8.93
N GLN A 3 6.50 20.26 8.51
CA GLN A 3 6.13 20.59 7.13
C GLN A 3 7.32 20.27 6.21
N PRO A 4 7.08 19.74 5.01
CA PRO A 4 8.12 19.54 4.02
C PRO A 4 8.79 20.86 3.65
N VAL A 5 10.13 20.89 3.64
CA VAL A 5 10.92 22.05 3.22
C VAL A 5 11.01 22.14 1.70
N GLU A 6 10.98 20.99 1.03
CA GLU A 6 11.01 20.87 -0.43
C GLU A 6 9.65 20.44 -0.97
N ASN A 7 9.19 21.10 -2.04
CA ASN A 7 7.89 20.86 -2.67
C ASN A 7 6.75 20.80 -1.64
N PRO A 8 6.48 21.90 -0.91
CA PRO A 8 5.67 21.87 0.30
C PRO A 8 4.19 21.51 0.06
N GLY A 9 3.68 21.74 -1.15
CA GLY A 9 2.29 21.43 -1.51
C GLY A 9 2.05 19.96 -1.79
N ALA A 10 0.82 19.51 -1.53
CA ALA A 10 0.37 18.19 -1.94
C ALA A 10 0.41 18.05 -3.48
N PRO A 11 0.79 16.88 -4.03
CA PRO A 11 0.65 16.60 -5.45
C PRO A 11 -0.76 16.94 -5.97
N GLY A 12 -0.82 17.64 -7.10
CA GLY A 12 -2.08 18.10 -7.70
C GLY A 12 -2.73 19.31 -7.01
N GLY A 13 -2.17 19.83 -5.92
CA GLY A 13 -2.70 20.98 -5.19
C GLY A 13 -4.13 20.74 -4.71
N SER A 14 -4.96 21.78 -4.65
CA SER A 14 -6.38 21.67 -4.26
C SER A 14 -7.29 21.10 -5.36
N GLY A 15 -6.73 20.74 -6.52
CA GLY A 15 -7.47 20.07 -7.58
C GLY A 15 -7.80 18.62 -7.24
N PRO A 16 -8.64 17.96 -8.06
CA PRO A 16 -8.88 16.53 -7.93
C PRO A 16 -7.59 15.73 -8.15
N ALA A 17 -7.44 14.64 -7.41
CA ALA A 17 -6.42 13.63 -7.72
C ALA A 17 -6.78 12.90 -9.02
N ASP A 18 -5.78 12.31 -9.68
CA ASP A 18 -6.01 11.51 -10.88
C ASP A 18 -6.76 10.21 -10.56
N VAL A 19 -6.47 9.62 -9.39
CA VAL A 19 -7.14 8.41 -8.89
C VAL A 19 -7.44 8.60 -7.41
N VAL A 20 -8.68 8.31 -7.00
CA VAL A 20 -9.12 8.29 -5.60
C VAL A 20 -9.43 6.85 -5.23
N ILE A 21 -8.90 6.38 -4.10
CA ILE A 21 -9.09 5.01 -3.61
C ILE A 21 -9.62 5.06 -2.18
N ASP A 22 -10.85 4.56 -2.00
CA ASP A 22 -11.46 4.39 -0.70
C ASP A 22 -11.03 3.07 -0.06
N LEU A 23 -10.51 3.15 1.16
CA LEU A 23 -10.06 2.00 1.95
C LEU A 23 -10.88 1.94 3.25
N LYS A 24 -11.76 0.94 3.33
CA LYS A 24 -12.56 0.65 4.53
C LYS A 24 -11.98 -0.56 5.23
N TYR A 25 -11.46 -0.37 6.43
CA TYR A 25 -10.95 -1.46 7.24
C TYR A 25 -11.89 -1.83 8.40
N GLY A 26 -11.81 -3.08 8.84
CA GLY A 26 -12.62 -3.57 9.94
C GLY A 26 -12.29 -5.00 10.31
N GLY A 27 -12.85 -5.46 11.43
CA GLY A 27 -12.73 -6.86 11.84
C GLY A 27 -13.55 -7.78 10.92
N VAL A 28 -13.11 -9.03 10.74
CA VAL A 28 -13.90 -10.05 10.03
C VAL A 28 -15.11 -10.46 10.87
N SER A 29 -16.30 -10.48 10.26
CA SER A 29 -17.57 -10.71 10.97
C SER A 29 -17.88 -12.18 11.33
N ASN A 30 -16.96 -13.11 11.08
CA ASN A 30 -17.23 -14.56 11.11
C ASN A 30 -16.74 -15.26 12.39
N GLY A 31 -16.65 -14.55 13.52
CA GLY A 31 -16.21 -15.12 14.81
C GLY A 31 -14.73 -15.52 14.87
N LYS A 32 -13.93 -15.14 13.87
CA LYS A 32 -12.48 -15.32 13.84
C LYS A 32 -11.79 -13.98 14.10
N THR A 33 -10.71 -14.00 14.86
CA THR A 33 -9.80 -12.85 14.95
C THR A 33 -9.21 -12.59 13.57
N GLY A 34 -9.38 -11.37 13.05
CA GLY A 34 -8.83 -10.99 11.76
C GLY A 34 -9.26 -9.61 11.33
N TRP A 35 -8.54 -9.07 10.36
CA TRP A 35 -8.81 -7.78 9.76
C TRP A 35 -9.01 -7.93 8.26
N GLN A 36 -9.78 -7.02 7.69
CA GLN A 36 -10.00 -6.91 6.26
C GLN A 36 -9.95 -5.46 5.81
N VAL A 37 -9.60 -5.25 4.55
CA VAL A 37 -9.73 -3.98 3.83
C VAL A 37 -10.57 -4.23 2.60
N ASN A 38 -11.66 -3.48 2.43
CA ASN A 38 -12.60 -3.63 1.31
C ASN A 38 -13.03 -5.11 1.10
N ASP A 39 -13.49 -5.73 2.19
CA ASP A 39 -13.97 -7.12 2.24
C ASP A 39 -12.91 -8.20 1.88
N SER A 40 -11.63 -7.83 1.90
CA SER A 40 -10.50 -8.74 1.65
C SER A 40 -9.58 -8.80 2.86
N GLN A 41 -9.46 -9.98 3.46
CA GLN A 41 -8.43 -10.28 4.46
C GLN A 41 -7.13 -10.64 3.73
N TYR A 42 -6.08 -9.85 3.96
CA TYR A 42 -4.78 -10.10 3.33
C TYR A 42 -4.24 -11.48 3.72
N LYS A 43 -3.72 -12.20 2.73
CA LYS A 43 -2.93 -13.42 2.89
C LYS A 43 -1.70 -13.34 1.97
N PRO A 44 -0.49 -13.62 2.50
CA PRO A 44 0.71 -13.68 1.68
C PRO A 44 0.52 -14.63 0.47
N PRO A 45 0.86 -14.20 -0.76
CA PRO A 45 0.78 -15.06 -1.93
C PRO A 45 1.91 -16.09 -1.92
N GLY A 46 1.67 -17.27 -2.51
CA GLY A 46 2.72 -18.29 -2.66
C GLY A 46 3.86 -17.87 -3.59
N LEU A 47 3.65 -16.86 -4.44
CA LEU A 47 4.65 -16.24 -5.28
C LEU A 47 4.68 -14.74 -4.97
N PRO A 48 5.84 -14.16 -4.57
CA PRO A 48 5.91 -12.74 -4.25
C PRO A 48 5.41 -11.86 -5.41
N THR A 49 4.72 -10.76 -5.08
CA THR A 49 4.10 -9.85 -6.06
C THR A 49 5.09 -9.37 -7.12
N LEU A 50 6.33 -9.04 -6.71
CA LEU A 50 7.38 -8.62 -7.65
C LEU A 50 7.72 -9.73 -8.65
N LEU A 51 7.88 -10.96 -8.18
CA LEU A 51 8.22 -12.08 -9.05
C LEU A 51 7.06 -12.41 -10.00
N ARG A 52 5.82 -12.26 -9.54
CA ARG A 52 4.62 -12.39 -10.38
C ARG A 52 4.57 -11.32 -11.48
N ILE A 53 4.89 -10.06 -11.17
CA ILE A 53 5.01 -8.99 -12.17
C ILE A 53 6.08 -9.36 -13.20
N LEU A 54 7.29 -9.69 -12.74
CA LEU A 54 8.44 -9.90 -13.62
C LEU A 54 8.36 -11.17 -14.46
N SER A 55 7.96 -12.30 -13.87
CA SER A 55 7.99 -13.62 -14.53
C SER A 55 6.69 -13.97 -15.25
N ASN A 56 5.54 -13.48 -14.74
CA ASN A 56 4.23 -13.85 -15.25
C ASN A 56 3.55 -12.70 -15.98
N ASN A 57 4.24 -11.57 -16.19
CA ASN A 57 3.71 -10.39 -16.88
C ASN A 57 2.44 -9.81 -16.22
N ALA A 58 2.25 -10.02 -14.92
CA ALA A 58 1.09 -9.52 -14.19
C ALA A 58 1.05 -7.99 -14.25
N SER A 59 -0.08 -7.44 -14.69
CA SER A 59 -0.24 -5.99 -14.92
C SER A 59 -1.65 -5.46 -14.61
N THR A 60 -2.59 -6.33 -14.25
CA THR A 60 -3.97 -5.99 -13.93
C THR A 60 -4.39 -6.61 -12.60
N ASN A 61 -5.42 -6.07 -11.94
CA ASN A 61 -5.88 -6.58 -10.64
C ASN A 61 -6.24 -8.08 -10.68
N SER A 62 -6.74 -8.59 -11.80
CA SER A 62 -7.10 -10.01 -11.98
C SER A 62 -5.91 -10.96 -12.04
N ASP A 63 -4.69 -10.45 -12.22
CA ASP A 63 -3.49 -11.29 -12.28
C ASP A 63 -2.99 -11.72 -10.89
N PHE A 64 -3.50 -11.07 -9.84
CA PHE A 64 -3.16 -11.29 -8.44
C PHE A 64 -4.26 -12.06 -7.72
N ALA A 65 -3.90 -12.78 -6.65
CA ALA A 65 -4.90 -13.52 -5.89
C ALA A 65 -5.83 -12.53 -5.16
N ARG A 66 -7.13 -12.81 -5.10
CA ARG A 66 -8.08 -11.95 -4.36
C ARG A 66 -7.65 -11.74 -2.90
N SER A 67 -7.09 -12.77 -2.27
CA SER A 67 -6.58 -12.68 -0.89
C SER A 67 -5.30 -11.88 -0.74
N GLU A 68 -4.54 -11.63 -1.82
CA GLU A 68 -3.36 -10.76 -1.82
C GLU A 68 -3.76 -9.27 -1.73
N ASN A 69 -5.03 -8.96 -2.02
CA ASN A 69 -5.61 -7.62 -1.97
C ASN A 69 -4.77 -6.60 -2.74
N THR A 70 -4.41 -6.93 -3.98
CA THR A 70 -3.56 -6.10 -4.82
C THR A 70 -4.38 -5.11 -5.65
N ILE A 71 -3.96 -3.85 -5.65
CA ILE A 71 -4.52 -2.77 -6.46
C ILE A 71 -3.42 -2.28 -7.39
N VAL A 72 -3.63 -2.36 -8.71
CA VAL A 72 -2.71 -1.81 -9.70
C VAL A 72 -2.86 -0.30 -9.77
N LEU A 73 -1.73 0.42 -9.68
CA LEU A 73 -1.69 1.87 -9.82
C LEU A 73 -1.06 2.27 -11.17
N PRO A 74 -1.60 3.29 -11.87
CA PRO A 74 -1.01 3.80 -13.11
C PRO A 74 0.30 4.55 -12.82
N PHE A 75 1.17 4.67 -13.82
CA PHE A 75 2.41 5.45 -13.72
C PHE A 75 2.16 6.96 -13.77
N ASN A 76 2.92 7.70 -12.96
CA ASN A 76 3.00 9.15 -12.89
C ASN A 76 1.64 9.85 -12.71
N LYS A 77 0.84 9.34 -11.78
CA LYS A 77 -0.47 9.88 -11.40
C LYS A 77 -0.47 10.31 -9.94
N VAL A 78 -1.28 11.32 -9.64
CA VAL A 78 -1.59 11.73 -8.28
C VAL A 78 -2.63 10.77 -7.72
N ILE A 79 -2.28 10.06 -6.66
CA ILE A 79 -3.16 9.15 -5.96
C ILE A 79 -3.62 9.83 -4.68
N GLU A 80 -4.92 9.79 -4.40
CA GLU A 80 -5.48 10.12 -3.09
C GLU A 80 -6.05 8.85 -2.45
N LEU A 81 -5.51 8.46 -1.30
CA LEU A 81 -6.09 7.39 -0.49
C LEU A 81 -6.99 8.01 0.57
N GLN A 82 -8.22 7.52 0.64
CA GLN A 82 -9.17 7.84 1.71
C GLN A 82 -9.27 6.63 2.63
N ILE A 83 -8.56 6.69 3.76
CA ILE A 83 -8.55 5.61 4.74
C ILE A 83 -9.63 5.92 5.78
N HIS A 84 -10.73 5.19 5.74
CA HIS A 84 -11.87 5.43 6.62
C HIS A 84 -11.64 4.79 7.98
N GLY A 85 -11.63 5.62 9.01
CA GLY A 85 -11.53 5.20 10.39
C GLY A 85 -12.69 4.33 10.87
N SER A 86 -12.47 3.63 11.98
CA SER A 86 -13.46 2.76 12.64
C SER A 86 -14.21 3.48 13.75
N SER A 87 -15.48 3.14 13.95
CA SER A 87 -16.37 3.77 14.94
C SER A 87 -15.91 3.61 16.39
N ASN A 88 -15.03 2.64 16.70
CA ASN A 88 -14.43 2.47 18.02
C ASN A 88 -13.34 3.51 18.35
N GLY A 89 -12.89 4.31 17.37
CA GLY A 89 -11.94 5.39 17.56
C GLY A 89 -10.49 4.97 17.86
N PHE A 90 -10.18 3.67 17.93
CA PHE A 90 -8.81 3.21 18.17
C PHE A 90 -7.92 3.51 16.98
N PHE A 91 -6.70 3.97 17.24
CA PHE A 91 -5.76 4.34 16.19
C PHE A 91 -5.08 3.11 15.56
N HIS A 92 -5.10 3.07 14.24
CA HIS A 92 -4.31 2.17 13.42
C HIS A 92 -3.24 3.00 12.67
N PRO A 93 -1.94 2.83 12.93
CA PRO A 93 -0.88 3.51 12.19
C PRO A 93 -0.70 2.86 10.81
N TRP A 94 -1.11 3.53 9.75
CA TRP A 94 -0.98 3.06 8.38
C TRP A 94 0.35 3.50 7.80
N HIS A 95 1.14 2.53 7.33
CA HIS A 95 2.44 2.75 6.70
C HIS A 95 2.39 2.36 5.22
N LEU A 96 2.94 3.22 4.36
CA LEU A 96 3.10 2.96 2.92
C LEU A 96 4.58 2.81 2.58
N HIS A 97 4.94 1.69 1.96
CA HIS A 97 6.29 1.46 1.46
C HIS A 97 6.52 2.27 0.16
N GLY A 98 7.79 2.54 -0.16
CA GLY A 98 8.19 3.18 -1.42
C GLY A 98 7.90 4.67 -1.53
N HIS A 99 7.12 5.24 -0.61
CA HIS A 99 6.65 6.63 -0.66
C HIS A 99 6.65 7.30 0.71
N ALA A 100 7.03 8.58 0.73
CA ALA A 100 6.45 9.51 1.70
C ALA A 100 5.22 10.16 1.05
N PHE A 101 4.20 10.46 1.85
CA PHE A 101 2.93 11.02 1.40
C PHE A 101 2.55 12.26 2.20
N ASP A 102 1.77 13.12 1.57
CA ASP A 102 1.21 14.33 2.17
C ASP A 102 -0.10 14.02 2.89
N ILE A 103 -0.17 14.31 4.18
CA ILE A 103 -1.38 14.14 4.98
C ILE A 103 -2.26 15.38 4.79
N VAL A 104 -3.10 15.33 3.77
CA VAL A 104 -4.02 16.40 3.36
C VAL A 104 -5.10 16.63 4.41
N GLU A 105 -5.60 15.57 5.03
CA GLU A 105 -6.59 15.65 6.10
C GLU A 105 -6.44 14.47 7.06
N ASN A 106 -6.52 14.73 8.36
CA ASN A 106 -6.63 13.68 9.38
C ASN A 106 -7.31 14.26 10.64
N GLY A 107 -8.64 14.31 10.65
CA GLY A 107 -9.42 14.78 11.80
C GLY A 107 -9.37 16.29 12.05
N GLY A 108 -8.86 17.06 11.08
CA GLY A 108 -8.72 18.51 11.11
C GLY A 108 -9.03 19.13 9.75
N PRO A 109 -8.77 20.44 9.55
CA PRO A 109 -9.03 21.09 8.28
C PRO A 109 -8.14 20.53 7.17
N VAL A 110 -8.67 20.55 5.95
CA VAL A 110 -7.96 20.16 4.74
C VAL A 110 -6.80 21.12 4.46
N ASN A 111 -5.61 20.58 4.18
CA ASN A 111 -4.44 21.35 3.82
C ASN A 111 -3.74 20.78 2.57
N TYR A 112 -3.84 21.49 1.44
CA TYR A 112 -3.10 21.16 0.22
C TYR A 112 -1.85 22.03 0.01
N VAL A 113 -1.68 23.10 0.80
CA VAL A 113 -0.64 24.12 0.58
C VAL A 113 0.68 23.71 1.23
N ASN A 114 0.61 23.21 2.47
CA ASN A 114 1.78 22.77 3.24
C ASN A 114 1.44 21.63 4.23
N PRO A 115 0.78 20.54 3.78
CA PRO A 115 0.50 19.41 4.66
C PRO A 115 1.79 18.79 5.22
N PRO A 116 1.75 18.17 6.40
CA PRO A 116 2.84 17.32 6.86
C PRO A 116 3.08 16.17 5.88
N ARG A 117 4.36 15.92 5.55
CA ARG A 117 4.79 14.78 4.71
C ARG A 117 5.46 13.72 5.57
N LYS A 118 4.99 12.48 5.52
CA LYS A 118 5.45 11.33 6.33
C LYS A 118 5.23 10.01 5.58
N ASP A 119 5.65 8.90 6.16
CA ASP A 119 5.43 7.54 5.68
C ASP A 119 4.45 6.74 6.56
N VAL A 120 4.04 7.29 7.71
CA VAL A 120 3.05 6.71 8.64
C VAL A 120 2.01 7.73 9.06
N VAL A 121 0.72 7.35 9.00
CA VAL A 121 -0.41 8.17 9.48
C VAL A 121 -1.30 7.36 10.45
N PRO A 122 -1.57 7.86 11.67
CA PRO A 122 -2.54 7.23 12.56
C PRO A 122 -3.96 7.55 12.10
N VAL A 123 -4.78 6.52 11.88
CA VAL A 123 -6.20 6.65 11.51
C VAL A 123 -7.04 6.08 12.64
N GLY A 124 -7.91 6.92 13.21
CA GLY A 124 -8.77 6.58 14.35
C GLY A 124 -10.24 6.50 13.93
N GLY A 125 -11.08 7.40 14.45
CA GLY A 125 -12.51 7.48 14.12
C GLY A 125 -12.87 8.35 12.91
N ASN A 126 -11.91 9.12 12.39
CA ASN A 126 -12.07 9.98 11.22
C ASN A 126 -11.49 9.32 9.96
N THR A 127 -11.87 9.84 8.79
CA THR A 127 -11.16 9.54 7.54
C THR A 127 -9.83 10.29 7.52
N ALA A 128 -8.75 9.61 7.13
CA ALA A 128 -7.50 10.27 6.73
C ALA A 128 -7.42 10.31 5.20
N ARG A 129 -7.04 11.47 4.65
CA ARG A 129 -6.73 11.63 3.23
C ARG A 129 -5.26 11.89 3.05
N ILE A 130 -4.60 11.03 2.29
CA ILE A 130 -3.18 11.17 1.96
C ILE A 130 -2.97 11.21 0.46
N ARG A 131 -1.98 11.98 0.00
CA ARG A 131 -1.61 12.07 -1.42
C ARG A 131 -0.14 11.73 -1.67
N PHE A 132 0.10 11.05 -2.77
CA PHE A 132 1.43 10.77 -3.30
C PHE A 132 1.38 10.66 -4.83
N ARG A 133 2.54 10.64 -5.47
CA ARG A 133 2.67 10.44 -6.92
C ARG A 133 3.19 9.03 -7.17
N THR A 134 2.65 8.36 -8.18
CA THR A 134 3.15 7.04 -8.61
C THR A 134 4.36 7.15 -9.54
N ASP A 135 5.49 7.62 -9.00
CA ASP A 135 6.76 7.80 -9.71
C ASP A 135 7.83 6.75 -9.34
N ASN A 136 7.45 5.69 -8.63
CA ASN A 136 8.32 4.63 -8.16
C ASN A 136 7.73 3.25 -8.51
N PRO A 137 7.92 2.74 -9.75
CA PRO A 137 7.37 1.45 -10.17
C PRO A 137 7.80 0.30 -9.24
N GLY A 138 6.84 -0.54 -8.84
CA GLY A 138 7.10 -1.64 -7.91
C GLY A 138 5.88 -2.08 -7.10
N PRO A 139 5.94 -3.24 -6.43
CA PRO A 139 4.94 -3.63 -5.46
C PRO A 139 5.22 -3.02 -4.09
N TRP A 140 4.32 -2.15 -3.62
CA TRP A 140 4.45 -1.44 -2.36
C TRP A 140 3.37 -1.86 -1.38
N PHE A 141 3.78 -2.14 -0.14
CA PHE A 141 2.87 -2.57 0.90
C PHE A 141 2.23 -1.37 1.61
N LEU A 142 0.91 -1.39 1.76
CA LEU A 142 0.16 -0.48 2.63
C LEU A 142 -0.48 -1.32 3.74
N HIS A 143 -0.06 -1.10 4.98
CA HIS A 143 -0.55 -1.91 6.09
C HIS A 143 -0.61 -1.14 7.40
N CYS A 144 -1.36 -1.69 8.36
CA CYS A 144 -1.22 -1.26 9.74
C CYS A 144 0.14 -1.72 10.28
N HIS A 145 0.90 -0.80 10.88
CA HIS A 145 2.21 -1.05 11.45
C HIS A 145 2.15 -1.62 12.89
N ILE A 146 0.97 -2.04 13.31
CA ILE A 146 0.80 -2.90 14.48
C ILE A 146 0.92 -4.33 13.96
N ASP A 147 2.02 -5.00 14.29
CA ASP A 147 2.43 -6.23 13.60
C ASP A 147 1.40 -7.36 13.70
N TRP A 148 0.77 -7.51 14.88
CA TRP A 148 -0.30 -8.50 15.06
C TRP A 148 -1.60 -8.16 14.30
N HIS A 149 -1.82 -6.90 13.91
CA HIS A 149 -2.90 -6.54 12.99
C HIS A 149 -2.56 -6.91 11.55
N LEU A 150 -1.30 -6.69 11.14
CA LEU A 150 -0.80 -7.10 9.83
C LEU A 150 -0.89 -8.62 9.67
N GLU A 151 -0.38 -9.37 10.65
CA GLU A 151 -0.38 -10.84 10.66
C GLU A 151 -1.78 -11.42 10.43
N VAL A 152 -2.81 -10.79 11.00
CA VAL A 152 -4.20 -11.24 10.85
C VAL A 152 -4.96 -10.51 9.73
N GLY A 153 -4.25 -9.80 8.83
CA GLY A 153 -4.72 -9.45 7.49
C GLY A 153 -4.98 -7.97 7.20
N LEU A 154 -4.55 -7.03 8.06
CA LEU A 154 -4.81 -5.59 7.87
C LEU A 154 -3.83 -4.93 6.87
N ALA A 155 -3.93 -5.33 5.59
CA ALA A 155 -3.04 -4.87 4.52
C ALA A 155 -3.68 -4.84 3.12
N VAL A 156 -3.02 -4.08 2.23
CA VAL A 156 -3.25 -3.95 0.79
C VAL A 156 -1.86 -3.93 0.11
N VAL A 157 -1.76 -4.47 -1.10
CA VAL A 157 -0.56 -4.33 -1.95
C VAL A 157 -0.87 -3.36 -3.09
N PHE A 158 -0.03 -2.36 -3.33
CA PHE A 158 -0.09 -1.56 -4.55
C PHE A 158 0.92 -2.09 -5.56
N ALA A 159 0.44 -2.60 -6.69
CA ALA A 159 1.29 -2.90 -7.85
C ALA A 159 1.41 -1.64 -8.69
N GLU A 160 2.38 -0.78 -8.37
CA GLU A 160 2.59 0.49 -9.04
C GLU A 160 3.29 0.29 -10.38
N ALA A 161 2.62 0.75 -11.45
CA ALA A 161 3.16 0.80 -12.80
C ALA A 161 3.87 -0.51 -13.24
N PRO A 162 3.20 -1.68 -13.21
CA PRO A 162 3.84 -2.98 -13.42
C PRO A 162 4.54 -3.11 -14.79
N ASN A 163 4.10 -2.38 -15.81
CA ASN A 163 4.77 -2.32 -17.11
C ASN A 163 6.08 -1.53 -17.06
N GLU A 164 6.10 -0.41 -16.34
CA GLU A 164 7.32 0.37 -16.09
C GLU A 164 8.30 -0.39 -15.21
N GLN A 165 7.80 -1.17 -14.24
CA GLN A 165 8.66 -2.03 -13.42
C GLN A 165 9.33 -3.14 -14.23
N ARG A 166 8.70 -3.62 -15.31
CA ARG A 166 9.29 -4.65 -16.18
C ARG A 166 10.29 -4.10 -17.19
N THR A 167 9.91 -3.02 -17.87
CA THR A 167 10.60 -2.55 -19.09
C THR A 167 10.88 -1.05 -19.13
N GLY A 168 10.48 -0.31 -18.09
CA GLY A 168 10.65 1.13 -18.01
C GLY A 168 12.07 1.54 -17.60
N PRO A 169 12.40 2.84 -17.71
CA PRO A 169 13.71 3.37 -17.34
C PRO A 169 14.00 3.28 -15.82
N LEU A 170 12.95 3.10 -15.02
CA LEU A 170 13.02 2.93 -13.56
C LEU A 170 12.91 1.45 -13.14
N ALA A 171 12.92 0.51 -14.10
CA ALA A 171 12.82 -0.91 -13.81
C ALA A 171 13.98 -1.39 -12.94
N ILE A 172 13.65 -2.01 -11.79
CA ILE A 172 14.64 -2.66 -10.94
C ILE A 172 14.69 -4.15 -11.30
N GLN A 173 15.84 -4.58 -11.81
CA GLN A 173 16.12 -6.00 -12.05
C GLN A 173 16.72 -6.64 -10.80
N PRO A 174 16.08 -7.68 -10.23
CA PRO A 174 16.62 -8.35 -9.07
C PRO A 174 17.98 -8.99 -9.36
N SER A 175 18.86 -9.01 -8.37
CA SER A 175 20.14 -9.69 -8.48
C SER A 175 19.95 -11.22 -8.58
N PRO A 176 20.93 -11.97 -9.11
CA PRO A 176 20.87 -13.44 -9.13
C PRO A 176 20.59 -14.04 -7.74
N GLY A 177 21.19 -13.46 -6.69
CA GLY A 177 20.97 -13.89 -5.31
C GLY A 177 19.52 -13.72 -4.83
N TRP A 178 18.81 -12.69 -5.31
CA TRP A 178 17.39 -12.53 -5.02
C TRP A 178 16.55 -13.62 -5.71
N SER A 179 16.85 -13.92 -6.97
CA SER A 179 16.12 -14.91 -7.77
C SER A 179 16.24 -16.34 -7.20
N GLU A 180 17.29 -16.60 -6.42
CA GLU A 180 17.49 -17.88 -5.74
C GLU A 180 16.72 -18.04 -4.42
N LEU A 181 16.14 -16.97 -3.87
CA LEU A 181 15.49 -17.00 -2.55
C LEU A 181 14.25 -17.90 -2.54
N CYS A 182 13.36 -17.77 -3.53
CA CYS A 182 12.14 -18.57 -3.59
C CYS A 182 12.42 -20.08 -3.71
N PRO A 183 13.30 -20.55 -4.63
CA PRO A 183 13.69 -21.96 -4.67
C PRO A 183 14.31 -22.47 -3.36
N LYS A 184 15.17 -21.67 -2.72
CA LYS A 184 15.80 -22.03 -1.44
C LYS A 184 14.78 -22.17 -0.31
N TYR A 185 13.85 -21.23 -0.20
CA TYR A 185 12.77 -21.28 0.80
C TYR A 185 11.84 -22.48 0.58
N ALA A 186 11.43 -22.73 -0.66
CA ALA A 186 10.54 -23.84 -1.00
C ALA A 186 11.17 -25.22 -0.74
N ALA A 187 12.50 -25.32 -0.75
CA ALA A 187 13.23 -26.54 -0.43
C ALA A 187 13.40 -26.79 1.08
N LEU A 188 13.03 -25.84 1.96
CA LEU A 188 13.14 -26.01 3.40
C LEU A 188 12.10 -27.01 3.93
N PRO A 189 12.45 -27.83 4.95
CA PRO A 189 11.48 -28.59 5.72
C PRO A 189 10.44 -27.67 6.39
N PRO A 190 9.18 -28.12 6.59
CA PRO A 190 8.14 -27.31 7.21
C PRO A 190 8.48 -26.77 8.62
N ALA A 191 9.37 -27.45 9.36
CA ALA A 191 9.79 -27.00 10.69
C ALA A 191 10.77 -25.80 10.66
N LEU A 192 11.25 -25.42 9.48
CA LEU A 192 12.20 -24.32 9.26
C LEU A 192 11.59 -23.19 8.40
N GLN A 193 10.29 -23.25 8.15
CA GLN A 193 9.48 -22.22 7.49
C GLN A 193 8.64 -21.50 8.54
#